data_AF-A0A5C5X1B7-F1
#
_entry.id   AF-A0A5C5X1B7-F1
#
_cell.length_a   1.000
_cell.length_b   1.000
_cell.length_c   1.000
_cell.angle_alpha   90.00
_cell.angle_beta   90.00
_cell.angle_gamma   90.00
#
_symmetry.space_group_name_H-M   'P 1'
#
loop_
_entity.id
_entity.type
_entity.pdbx_description
1 polymer ?
#
loop_
_entity_poly.entity_id
_entity_poly.type
_entity_poly.pdbx_seq_one_letter_code
_entity_poly.pdbx_strand_id
1 'polypeptide(L)'
;MMFDEKSIDLGGLWLDEATKAGRSQTLYLQKLGRQSDWGHETDPIDTRVESAVAAVFRPDDSAFSLYQIGSYPELSSVIAGLPANREKPRQNIDVIVFTHAELVSAGITVLSDVPGELGCVAANRLHVDIESDNRDSYATLCRQAMSGGRTVRRFKKKSEVSQIVSAQEAYGCEAFAGNGNCPCH
;
A
#
# COMPACT_ATOMS: atom_id res chain seq x y z
N MET A 1 10.98 20.85 5.82
CA MET A 1 10.44 20.02 6.91
C MET A 1 10.62 18.59 6.44
N MET A 2 11.73 17.96 6.82
CA MET A 2 11.88 16.51 6.69
C MET A 2 10.87 15.87 7.64
N PHE A 3 10.15 14.85 7.21
CA PHE A 3 9.35 14.04 8.13
C PHE A 3 10.30 13.52 9.22
N ASP A 4 9.92 13.59 10.49
CA ASP A 4 10.69 12.95 11.57
C ASP A 4 10.57 11.43 11.30
N GLU A 5 11.58 10.83 10.68
CA GLU A 5 11.62 9.48 10.07
C GLU A 5 11.42 8.33 11.06
N LYS A 6 11.10 8.60 12.33
CA LYS A 6 11.14 7.59 13.39
C LYS A 6 10.00 6.58 13.34
N SER A 7 8.81 6.99 12.87
CA SER A 7 7.60 6.15 12.87
C SER A 7 6.48 6.77 12.03
N ILE A 8 5.84 6.00 11.15
CA ILE A 8 4.68 6.45 10.36
C ILE A 8 3.47 5.57 10.64
N ASP A 9 2.37 6.20 11.06
CA ASP A 9 1.07 5.53 11.16
C ASP A 9 0.44 5.34 9.77
N LEU A 10 0.20 4.07 9.44
CA LEU A 10 -0.47 3.56 8.25
C LEU A 10 -1.90 3.10 8.53
N GLY A 11 -2.58 3.75 9.47
CA GLY A 11 -3.98 3.47 9.80
C GLY A 11 -4.10 2.38 10.87
N GLY A 12 -3.40 2.56 11.99
CA GLY A 12 -3.35 1.62 13.11
C GLY A 12 -2.22 0.60 13.01
N LEU A 13 -1.27 0.78 12.09
CA LEU A 13 0.00 0.04 12.06
C LEU A 13 1.12 1.03 11.84
N TRP A 14 2.20 0.85 12.59
CA TRP A 14 3.33 1.76 12.58
C TRP A 14 4.45 1.16 11.74
N LEU A 15 4.94 1.95 10.80
CA LEU A 15 6.17 1.68 10.07
C LEU A 15 7.29 2.45 10.76
N ASP A 16 8.06 1.75 11.61
CA ASP A 16 9.16 2.33 12.37
C ASP A 16 10.50 2.05 11.69
N GLU A 17 11.40 3.04 11.62
CA GLU A 17 12.81 2.81 11.29
C GLU A 17 13.50 1.92 12.34
N ALA A 18 13.00 1.99 13.57
CA ALA A 18 13.53 1.23 14.68
C ALA A 18 12.87 -0.14 14.74
N THR A 19 13.50 -1.08 14.04
CA THR A 19 13.57 -2.51 14.38
C THR A 19 14.21 -2.71 15.77
N LYS A 20 13.80 -1.96 16.81
CA LYS A 20 14.39 -1.96 18.16
C LYS A 20 14.23 -3.29 18.89
N ALA A 21 13.47 -4.23 18.33
CA ALA A 21 13.28 -5.59 18.84
C ALA A 21 13.70 -6.71 17.86
N GLY A 22 14.41 -6.39 16.77
CA GLY A 22 14.85 -7.43 15.81
C GLY A 22 13.73 -8.11 15.02
N ARG A 23 12.54 -7.51 14.96
CA ARG A 23 11.42 -7.95 14.11
C ARG A 23 11.16 -6.86 13.08
N SER A 24 11.70 -7.01 11.87
CA SER A 24 11.25 -6.18 10.74
C SER A 24 9.81 -6.58 10.45
N GLN A 25 8.86 -5.69 10.73
CA GLN A 25 7.45 -5.97 10.41
C GLN A 25 7.24 -5.67 8.93
N THR A 26 7.11 -6.71 8.13
CA THR A 26 6.66 -6.60 6.75
C THR A 26 5.16 -6.31 6.73
N LEU A 27 4.79 -5.24 6.03
CA LEU A 27 3.42 -4.83 5.77
C LEU A 27 3.12 -4.95 4.28
N TYR A 28 1.86 -5.20 3.96
CA TYR A 28 1.37 -5.29 2.59
C TYR A 28 0.38 -4.17 2.35
N LEU A 29 0.77 -3.22 1.53
CA LEU A 29 0.01 -2.02 1.23
C LEU A 29 -0.91 -2.28 0.05
N GLN A 30 -2.20 -2.01 0.24
CA GLN A 30 -3.20 -2.01 -0.81
C GLN A 30 -3.66 -0.59 -1.13
N LYS A 31 -3.61 -0.21 -2.41
CA LYS A 31 -4.14 1.08 -2.85
C LYS A 31 -5.66 0.98 -3.01
N LEU A 32 -6.38 1.97 -2.49
CA LEU A 32 -7.82 2.14 -2.70
C LEU A 32 -8.12 3.04 -3.91
N GLY A 33 -9.33 2.90 -4.47
CA GLY A 33 -9.87 3.86 -5.44
C GLY A 33 -10.26 5.18 -4.75
N ARG A 34 -10.91 5.07 -3.59
CA ARG A 34 -11.36 6.15 -2.71
C ARG A 34 -11.46 5.65 -1.27
N GLN A 35 -11.38 6.55 -0.29
CA GLN A 35 -11.58 6.22 1.14
C GLN A 35 -12.83 5.37 1.43
N SER A 36 -13.96 5.71 0.80
CA SER A 36 -15.23 5.01 1.03
C SER A 36 -15.23 3.56 0.52
N ASP A 37 -14.23 3.14 -0.25
CA ASP A 37 -14.09 1.74 -0.66
C ASP A 37 -13.78 0.84 0.55
N TRP A 38 -13.30 1.38 1.68
CA TRP A 38 -13.12 0.62 2.92
C TRP A 38 -14.39 0.59 3.82
N GLY A 39 -15.50 1.15 3.33
CA GLY A 39 -16.72 1.35 4.11
C GLY A 39 -16.66 2.55 5.05
N HIS A 40 -17.83 3.05 5.47
CA HIS A 40 -17.91 4.19 6.39
C HIS A 40 -17.78 3.71 7.85
N GLU A 41 -17.06 4.45 8.69
CA GLU A 41 -16.77 4.01 10.08
C GLU A 41 -18.00 3.88 10.97
N THR A 42 -19.10 4.54 10.61
CA THR A 42 -20.39 4.47 11.32
C THR A 42 -21.21 3.25 10.95
N ASP A 43 -20.87 2.56 9.86
CA ASP A 43 -21.62 1.40 9.40
C ASP A 43 -21.24 0.15 10.22
N PRO A 44 -22.16 -0.82 10.36
CA PRO A 44 -21.84 -2.11 10.96
C PRO A 44 -20.65 -2.78 10.26
N ILE A 45 -19.82 -3.49 11.02
CA ILE A 45 -18.58 -4.09 10.49
C ILE A 45 -18.83 -5.01 9.29
N ASP A 46 -19.90 -5.81 9.32
CA ASP A 46 -20.22 -6.72 8.21
C ASP A 46 -20.57 -5.96 6.93
N THR A 47 -21.32 -4.85 7.03
CA THR A 47 -21.62 -3.97 5.89
C THR A 47 -20.36 -3.33 5.32
N ARG A 48 -19.41 -2.92 6.19
CA ARG A 48 -18.12 -2.37 5.77
C ARG A 48 -17.28 -3.44 5.06
N VAL A 49 -17.24 -4.67 5.59
CA VAL A 49 -16.52 -5.80 5.01
C VAL A 49 -17.06 -6.13 3.62
N GLU A 50 -18.38 -6.24 3.47
CA GLU A 50 -19.02 -6.48 2.16
C GLU A 50 -18.65 -5.40 1.14
N SER A 51 -18.73 -4.14 1.56
CA SER A 51 -18.36 -2.99 0.73
C SER A 51 -16.88 -3.04 0.32
N ALA A 52 -15.98 -3.34 1.26
CA ALA A 52 -14.55 -3.44 1.02
C ALA A 52 -14.21 -4.59 0.08
N VAL A 53 -14.80 -5.77 0.27
CA VAL A 53 -14.58 -6.90 -0.63
C VAL A 53 -15.04 -6.57 -2.05
N ALA A 54 -16.23 -6.00 -2.21
CA ALA A 54 -16.75 -5.65 -3.52
C ALA A 54 -15.92 -4.57 -4.24
N ALA A 55 -15.38 -3.60 -3.51
CA ALA A 55 -14.64 -2.49 -4.09
C ALA A 55 -13.16 -2.79 -4.34
N VAL A 56 -12.51 -3.54 -3.43
CA VAL A 56 -11.07 -3.79 -3.43
C VAL A 56 -10.71 -5.12 -4.09
N PHE A 57 -11.56 -6.14 -3.93
CA PHE A 57 -11.31 -7.52 -4.39
C PHE A 57 -12.37 -7.93 -5.43
N ARG A 58 -12.24 -7.38 -6.64
CA ARG A 58 -13.22 -7.57 -7.71
C ARG A 58 -13.33 -9.04 -8.13
N PRO A 59 -14.55 -9.55 -8.37
CA PRO A 59 -14.78 -10.96 -8.69
C PRO A 59 -14.01 -11.50 -9.89
N ASP A 60 -13.74 -10.64 -10.87
CA ASP A 60 -13.24 -11.03 -12.19
C ASP A 60 -11.71 -11.07 -12.24
N ASP A 61 -11.04 -10.63 -11.17
CA ASP A 61 -9.58 -10.60 -11.08
C ASP A 61 -9.10 -11.93 -10.47
N SER A 62 -8.14 -12.58 -11.12
CA SER A 62 -7.55 -13.83 -10.63
C SER A 62 -6.57 -13.64 -9.48
N ALA A 63 -6.03 -12.42 -9.34
CA ALA A 63 -5.11 -12.04 -8.27
C ALA A 63 -5.21 -10.53 -8.00
N PHE A 64 -4.76 -10.12 -6.81
CA PHE A 64 -4.79 -8.72 -6.39
C PHE A 64 -3.40 -8.21 -6.03
N SER A 65 -3.01 -7.12 -6.67
CA SER A 65 -1.72 -6.48 -6.47
C SER A 65 -1.63 -5.79 -5.11
N LEU A 66 -0.61 -6.13 -4.33
CA LEU A 66 -0.18 -5.44 -3.11
C LEU A 66 1.27 -4.96 -3.27
N TYR A 67 1.70 -4.12 -2.33
CA TYR A 67 3.11 -3.73 -2.21
C TYR A 67 3.67 -4.11 -0.85
N GLN A 68 4.66 -4.98 -0.85
CA GLN A 68 5.37 -5.41 0.34
C GLN A 68 6.36 -4.33 0.79
N ILE A 69 6.19 -3.79 1.99
CA ILE A 69 7.04 -2.73 2.55
C ILE A 69 7.53 -3.12 3.95
N GLY A 70 8.77 -2.79 4.26
CA GLY A 70 9.37 -2.94 5.59
C GLY A 70 10.06 -1.67 6.10
N SER A 71 10.16 -0.63 5.27
CA SER A 71 10.86 0.62 5.58
C SER A 71 10.23 1.84 4.94
N TYR A 72 10.55 3.03 5.46
CA TYR A 72 10.08 4.30 4.90
C TYR A 72 10.53 4.56 3.45
N PRO A 73 11.78 4.26 3.04
CA PRO A 73 12.20 4.40 1.65
C PRO A 73 11.37 3.55 0.68
N GLU A 74 11.02 2.31 1.06
CA GLU A 74 10.16 1.43 0.28
C GLU A 74 8.75 2.01 0.17
N LEU A 75 8.16 2.43 1.29
CA LEU A 75 6.85 3.10 1.30
C LEU A 75 6.85 4.32 0.37
N SER A 76 7.87 5.18 0.47
CA SER A 76 7.99 6.38 -0.35
C SER A 76 8.11 6.04 -1.84
N SER A 77 8.85 4.98 -2.19
CA SER A 77 8.98 4.50 -3.57
C SER A 77 7.62 4.04 -4.11
N VAL A 78 6.83 3.31 -3.33
CA VAL A 78 5.47 2.87 -3.70
C VAL A 78 4.53 4.06 -3.86
N ILE A 79 4.47 4.97 -2.87
CA ILE A 79 3.59 6.14 -2.90
C ILE A 79 3.92 7.05 -4.09
N ALA A 80 5.19 7.17 -4.47
CA ALA A 80 5.59 7.86 -5.69
C ALA A 80 5.21 7.06 -6.95
N GLY A 81 5.49 5.77 -6.99
CA GLY A 81 5.25 4.93 -8.16
C GLY A 81 3.77 4.84 -8.57
N LEU A 82 2.86 4.73 -7.60
CA LEU A 82 1.41 4.54 -7.83
C LEU A 82 0.79 5.57 -8.81
N PRO A 83 1.10 6.87 -8.72
CA PRO A 83 0.60 7.87 -9.67
C PRO A 83 1.53 8.21 -10.83
N ALA A 84 2.74 7.62 -10.93
CA ALA A 84 3.80 8.07 -11.86
C ALA A 84 3.35 8.11 -13.33
N ASN A 85 2.58 7.11 -13.78
CA ASN A 85 2.12 7.01 -15.18
C ASN A 85 0.82 7.76 -15.46
N ARG A 86 0.33 8.58 -14.52
CA ARG A 86 -0.95 9.30 -14.65
C ARG A 86 -0.71 10.75 -15.05
N GLU A 87 -1.67 11.34 -15.77
CA GLU A 87 -1.65 12.77 -16.13
C GLU A 87 -1.46 13.71 -14.93
N LYS A 88 -1.93 13.27 -13.75
CA LYS A 88 -1.81 14.00 -12.48
C LYS A 88 -0.99 13.16 -11.49
N PRO A 89 0.36 13.22 -11.56
CA PRO A 89 1.24 12.40 -10.71
C PRO A 89 1.19 12.81 -9.23
N ARG A 90 0.72 14.02 -8.93
CA ARG A 90 0.54 14.52 -7.57
C ARG A 90 -0.95 14.56 -7.26
N GLN A 91 -1.48 13.46 -6.72
CA GLN A 91 -2.87 13.33 -6.25
C GLN A 91 -2.91 12.70 -4.86
N ASN A 92 -4.08 12.73 -4.21
CA ASN A 92 -4.23 12.02 -2.94
C ASN A 92 -4.13 10.51 -3.20
N ILE A 93 -3.50 9.79 -2.28
CA ILE A 93 -3.38 8.34 -2.35
C ILE A 93 -3.98 7.78 -1.06
N ASP A 94 -5.02 6.98 -1.22
CA ASP A 94 -5.70 6.30 -0.12
C ASP A 94 -5.20 4.85 -0.10
N VAL A 95 -4.73 4.39 1.05
CA VAL A 95 -4.19 3.04 1.22
C VAL A 95 -4.74 2.39 2.50
N ILE A 96 -4.69 1.08 2.51
CA ILE A 96 -4.79 0.25 3.71
C ILE A 96 -3.57 -0.66 3.76
N VAL A 97 -3.29 -1.23 4.93
CA VAL A 97 -2.19 -2.15 5.12
C VAL A 97 -2.66 -3.43 5.81
N PHE A 98 -2.02 -4.52 5.45
CA PHE A 98 -2.19 -5.82 6.08
C PHE A 98 -0.85 -6.31 6.61
N THR A 99 -0.89 -7.09 7.67
CA THR A 99 0.25 -7.86 8.15
C THR A 99 0.33 -9.20 7.42
N HIS A 100 1.52 -9.80 7.38
CA HIS A 100 1.66 -11.16 6.90
C HIS A 100 0.77 -12.16 7.67
N ALA A 101 0.66 -11.98 8.99
CA ALA A 101 -0.14 -12.85 9.85
C ALA A 101 -1.65 -12.81 9.50
N GLU A 102 -2.18 -11.62 9.18
CA GLU A 102 -3.57 -11.46 8.72
C GLU A 102 -3.78 -12.21 7.40
N LEU A 103 -2.89 -12.03 6.41
CA LEU A 103 -2.97 -12.73 5.12
C LEU A 103 -2.96 -14.26 5.30
N VAL A 104 -1.99 -14.78 6.05
CA VAL A 104 -1.87 -16.23 6.31
C VAL A 104 -3.10 -16.77 7.05
N SER A 105 -3.59 -16.04 8.06
CA SER A 105 -4.74 -16.48 8.85
C SER A 105 -6.05 -16.46 8.06
N ALA A 106 -6.14 -15.63 7.02
CA ALA A 106 -7.25 -15.62 6.08
C ALA A 106 -7.13 -16.71 4.99
N GLY A 107 -6.03 -17.45 4.95
CA GLY A 107 -5.77 -18.45 3.91
C GLY A 107 -5.39 -17.84 2.55
N ILE A 108 -4.78 -16.65 2.56
CA ILE A 108 -4.35 -15.95 1.34
C ILE A 108 -2.88 -16.26 1.08
N THR A 109 -2.58 -16.63 -0.16
CA THR A 109 -1.23 -16.86 -0.66
C THR A 109 -0.66 -15.57 -1.23
N VAL A 110 0.61 -15.28 -0.92
CA VAL A 110 1.37 -14.18 -1.54
C VAL A 110 2.25 -14.77 -2.63
N LEU A 111 2.10 -14.24 -3.85
CA LEU A 111 2.91 -14.58 -5.01
C LEU A 111 4.02 -13.54 -5.15
N SER A 112 5.26 -13.96 -4.91
CA SER A 112 6.45 -13.13 -5.12
C SER A 112 6.88 -13.13 -6.59
N ASP A 113 7.78 -12.21 -6.94
CA ASP A 113 8.43 -12.14 -8.26
C ASP A 113 7.48 -11.83 -9.44
N VAL A 114 6.33 -11.22 -9.13
CA VAL A 114 5.40 -10.71 -10.14
C VAL A 114 5.87 -9.35 -10.65
N PRO A 115 6.05 -9.14 -11.96
CA PRO A 115 6.47 -7.85 -12.49
C PRO A 115 5.42 -6.77 -12.19
N GLY A 116 5.83 -5.73 -11.47
CA GLY A 116 5.00 -4.52 -11.32
C GLY A 116 4.96 -3.69 -12.61
N GLU A 117 3.89 -2.92 -12.78
CA GLU A 117 3.64 -2.11 -13.98
C GLU A 117 3.79 -0.59 -13.76
N LEU A 118 4.29 -0.18 -12.59
CA LEU A 118 4.49 1.23 -12.28
C LEU A 118 5.68 1.81 -13.06
N GLY A 119 5.68 3.12 -13.28
CA GLY A 119 6.83 3.83 -13.85
C GLY A 119 8.07 3.88 -12.95
N CYS A 120 7.99 3.31 -11.74
CA CYS A 120 9.06 3.30 -10.73
C CYS A 120 9.57 1.87 -10.52
N VAL A 121 10.80 1.60 -10.95
CA VAL A 121 11.45 0.27 -10.81
C VAL A 121 11.52 -0.17 -9.35
N ALA A 122 11.88 0.73 -8.43
CA ALA A 122 11.94 0.42 -7.01
C ALA A 122 10.57 -0.02 -6.46
N ALA A 123 9.48 0.63 -6.89
CA ALA A 123 8.13 0.23 -6.50
C ALA A 123 7.72 -1.12 -7.11
N ASN A 124 8.10 -1.39 -8.37
CA ASN A 124 7.78 -2.66 -9.05
C ASN A 124 8.44 -3.87 -8.40
N ARG A 125 9.59 -3.70 -7.73
CA ARG A 125 10.25 -4.79 -6.99
C ARG A 125 9.57 -5.14 -5.68
N LEU A 126 8.76 -4.21 -5.17
CA LEU A 126 7.96 -4.40 -3.96
C LEU A 126 6.58 -4.96 -4.31
N HIS A 127 6.26 -5.07 -5.60
CA HIS A 127 5.00 -5.60 -6.07
C HIS A 127 4.91 -7.10 -5.78
N VAL A 128 3.77 -7.51 -5.23
CA VAL A 128 3.39 -8.91 -5.04
C VAL A 128 1.92 -9.03 -5.41
N ASP A 129 1.52 -10.20 -5.89
CA ASP A 129 0.10 -10.50 -6.02
C ASP A 129 -0.36 -11.34 -4.83
N ILE A 130 -1.65 -11.26 -4.52
CA ILE A 130 -2.30 -12.17 -3.59
C ILE A 130 -3.44 -12.92 -4.25
N GLU A 131 -3.58 -14.19 -3.91
CA GLU A 131 -4.64 -15.06 -4.39
C GLU A 131 -5.21 -15.90 -3.24
N SER A 132 -6.44 -16.37 -3.42
CA SER A 132 -7.07 -17.34 -2.53
C SER A 132 -7.98 -18.25 -3.35
N ASP A 133 -7.97 -19.54 -3.00
CA ASP A 133 -8.92 -20.52 -3.53
C ASP A 133 -10.36 -20.26 -3.06
N ASN A 134 -10.55 -19.43 -2.02
CA ASN A 134 -11.84 -19.10 -1.46
C ASN A 134 -12.04 -17.58 -1.34
N ARG A 135 -13.10 -17.08 -1.97
CA ARG A 135 -13.48 -15.66 -1.90
C ARG A 135 -13.75 -15.17 -0.46
N ASP A 136 -14.24 -16.04 0.42
CA ASP A 136 -14.50 -15.69 1.82
C ASP A 136 -13.21 -15.38 2.59
N SER A 137 -12.04 -15.75 2.07
CA SER A 137 -10.73 -15.35 2.60
C SER A 137 -10.57 -13.83 2.60
N TYR A 138 -11.00 -13.13 1.54
CA TYR A 138 -10.90 -11.68 1.48
C TYR A 138 -11.85 -11.00 2.46
N ALA A 139 -13.04 -11.55 2.66
CA ALA A 139 -13.96 -11.08 3.70
C ALA A 139 -13.39 -11.29 5.11
N THR A 140 -12.73 -12.42 5.33
CA THR A 140 -12.02 -12.73 6.58
C THR A 140 -10.89 -11.75 6.82
N LEU A 141 -10.05 -11.48 5.80
CA LEU A 141 -8.97 -10.49 5.86
C LEU A 141 -9.50 -9.11 6.23
N CYS A 142 -10.52 -8.62 5.50
CA CYS A 142 -11.14 -7.33 5.78
C CYS A 142 -11.69 -7.25 7.20
N ARG A 143 -12.40 -8.30 7.64
CA ARG A 143 -12.99 -8.34 8.99
C ARG A 143 -11.92 -8.32 10.07
N GLN A 144 -10.84 -9.08 9.92
CA GLN A 144 -9.71 -9.09 10.85
C GLN A 144 -9.07 -7.71 10.93
N ALA A 145 -8.72 -7.11 9.79
CA ALA A 145 -8.11 -5.79 9.74
C ALA A 145 -9.01 -4.73 10.40
N MET A 146 -10.29 -4.66 10.02
CA MET A 146 -11.24 -3.70 10.58
C MET A 146 -11.47 -3.90 12.08
N SER A 147 -11.58 -5.16 12.54
CA SER A 147 -11.73 -5.48 13.97
C SER A 147 -10.47 -5.13 14.76
N GLY A 148 -9.30 -5.22 14.13
CA GLY A 148 -8.03 -4.75 14.66
C GLY A 148 -7.86 -3.23 14.64
N GLY A 149 -8.88 -2.47 14.23
CA GLY A 149 -8.86 -1.01 14.18
C GLY A 149 -8.21 -0.43 12.92
N ARG A 150 -8.04 -1.22 11.85
CA ARG A 150 -7.45 -0.74 10.59
C ARG A 150 -8.33 0.35 9.96
N THR A 151 -7.73 1.51 9.75
CA THR A 151 -8.35 2.66 9.06
C THR A 151 -7.63 2.96 7.76
N VAL A 152 -8.28 3.75 6.89
CA VAL A 152 -7.66 4.19 5.64
C VAL A 152 -6.64 5.27 5.93
N ARG A 153 -5.39 5.08 5.47
CA ARG A 153 -4.39 6.13 5.47
C ARG A 153 -4.44 6.91 4.16
N ARG A 154 -4.77 8.19 4.26
CA ARG A 154 -4.69 9.13 3.13
C ARG A 154 -3.36 9.88 3.13
N PHE A 155 -2.54 9.69 2.09
CA PHE A 155 -1.42 10.56 1.77
C PHE A 155 -1.94 11.78 0.99
N LYS A 156 -1.79 12.97 1.56
CA LYS A 156 -2.34 14.20 0.99
C LYS A 156 -1.46 14.72 -0.14
N LYS A 157 -2.09 15.06 -1.27
CA LYS A 157 -1.45 15.66 -2.46
C LYS A 157 -0.50 16.81 -2.09
N LYS A 158 -1.02 17.82 -1.38
CA LYS A 158 -0.33 19.11 -1.20
C LYS A 158 0.85 19.06 -0.23
N SER A 159 0.93 18.03 0.60
CA SER A 159 1.98 17.90 1.61
C SER A 159 2.82 16.68 1.34
N GLU A 160 2.28 15.49 1.58
CA GLU A 160 3.05 14.25 1.64
C GLU A 160 3.43 13.74 0.26
N VAL A 161 2.45 13.62 -0.65
CA VAL A 161 2.72 13.09 -1.99
C VAL A 161 3.63 14.03 -2.77
N SER A 162 3.38 15.36 -2.71
CA SER A 162 4.28 16.33 -3.33
C SER A 162 5.71 16.26 -2.78
N GLN A 163 5.89 16.12 -1.46
CA GLN A 163 7.22 16.01 -0.86
C GLN A 163 7.93 14.73 -1.26
N ILE A 164 7.22 13.59 -1.23
CA ILE A 164 7.75 12.28 -1.64
C ILE A 164 8.18 12.33 -3.12
N VAL A 165 7.30 12.83 -4.01
CA VAL A 165 7.60 12.95 -5.44
C VAL A 165 8.78 13.88 -5.67
N SER A 166 8.84 15.06 -5.03
CA SER A 166 9.97 15.99 -5.18
C SER A 166 11.28 15.41 -4.63
N ALA A 167 11.24 14.61 -3.57
CA ALA A 167 12.43 13.90 -3.07
C ALA A 167 12.91 12.85 -4.07
N GLN A 168 12.00 12.07 -4.66
CA GLN A 168 12.31 11.07 -5.68
C GLN A 168 12.83 11.71 -6.98
N GLU A 169 12.26 12.84 -7.40
CA GLU A 169 12.76 13.67 -8.51
C GLU A 169 14.20 14.12 -8.25
N ALA A 170 14.48 14.66 -7.05
CA ALA A 170 15.81 15.11 -6.67
C ALA A 170 16.83 13.96 -6.58
N TYR A 171 16.37 12.76 -6.25
CA TYR A 171 17.17 11.53 -6.24
C TYR A 171 17.40 10.96 -7.66
N GLY A 172 16.75 11.51 -8.68
CA GLY A 172 16.90 11.09 -10.08
C GLY A 172 16.00 9.92 -10.48
N CYS A 173 14.87 9.72 -9.79
CA CYS A 173 13.91 8.68 -10.14
C CYS A 173 13.40 8.84 -11.57
N GLU A 174 13.60 7.82 -12.43
CA GLU A 174 13.27 7.87 -13.86
C GLU A 174 11.78 8.16 -14.11
N ALA A 175 10.92 7.66 -13.21
CA ALA A 175 9.48 7.90 -13.19
C ALA A 175 9.08 9.38 -13.25
N PHE A 176 9.98 10.28 -12.83
CA PHE A 176 9.70 11.72 -12.71
C PHE A 176 10.78 12.62 -13.31
N ALA A 177 12.05 12.20 -13.29
CA ALA A 177 13.17 12.99 -13.76
C ALA A 177 13.31 12.96 -15.29
N GLY A 178 12.74 11.96 -15.98
CA GLY A 178 12.84 11.81 -17.44
C GLY A 178 14.27 11.54 -17.96
N ASN A 179 15.23 11.40 -17.05
CA ASN A 179 16.64 11.20 -17.33
C ASN A 179 16.96 9.76 -16.94
N GLY A 180 17.34 8.90 -17.90
CA GLY A 180 17.55 7.45 -17.71
C GLY A 180 18.75 7.06 -16.83
N ASN A 181 19.06 7.86 -15.81
CA ASN A 181 20.15 7.66 -14.87
C ASN A 181 19.59 7.56 -13.44
N CYS A 182 18.59 6.69 -13.27
CA CYS A 182 18.03 6.42 -11.94
C CYS A 182 18.96 5.49 -11.16
N PRO A 183 19.41 5.87 -9.95
CA PRO A 183 20.17 5.00 -9.06
C PRO A 183 19.28 3.98 -8.32
N CYS A 184 18.03 3.79 -8.74
CA CYS A 184 17.12 2.79 -8.19
C CYS A 184 17.57 1.36 -8.58
N HIS A 185 18.63 0.91 -7.91
CA HIS A 185 19.28 -0.39 -8.08
C HIS A 185 18.74 -1.46 -7.18
#